data_AF-X1JHF0-F1
#
_entry.id   AF-X1JHF0-F1
#
_cell.length_a   1.000
_cell.length_b   1.000
_cell.length_c   1.000
_cell.angle_alpha   90.00
_cell.angle_beta   90.00
_cell.angle_gamma   90.00
#
_symmetry.space_group_name_H-M   'P 1'
#
loop_
_entity.id
_entity.type
_entity.pdbx_description
1 polymer ?
#
loop_
_entity_poly.entity_id
_entity_poly.type
_entity_poly.pdbx_seq_one_letter_code
_entity_poly.pdbx_strand_id
1 'polypeptide(L)'
;ISNTHTEDDITGRHMTNLLHQAELIIKKAFNAESNCQIIAIGTGATGAITKFQEIIGIRFPPATKKLLQQIMDKSSKENVLDPAFRKIYNKEIDRLKPVVFIGPYEHHSNDIMWREAIAEVIA
;
A
#
# COMPACT_ATOMS: atom_id res chain seq x y z
N ILE A 1 -13.73 2.87 31.61
CA ILE A 1 -13.13 1.53 31.81
C ILE A 1 -11.64 1.77 31.99
N SER A 2 -11.23 1.86 33.26
CA SER A 2 -9.89 2.23 33.70
C SER A 2 -9.09 0.94 33.83
N ASN A 3 -8.03 0.76 33.05
CA ASN A 3 -7.11 -0.35 33.25
C ASN A 3 -6.15 0.03 34.39
N THR A 4 -6.58 -0.23 35.62
CA THR A 4 -5.70 -0.23 36.80
C THR A 4 -4.93 -1.54 36.86
N HIS A 5 -3.66 -1.54 36.43
CA HIS A 5 -2.59 -2.15 37.23
C HIS A 5 -1.22 -1.63 36.79
N THR A 6 -0.65 -0.79 37.64
CA THR A 6 0.57 0.01 37.48
C THR A 6 1.84 -0.78 37.84
N GLU A 7 1.81 -2.12 37.74
CA GLU A 7 2.97 -3.01 37.99
C GLU A 7 3.62 -3.54 36.70
N ASP A 8 2.88 -3.61 35.58
CA ASP A 8 3.42 -3.94 34.24
C ASP A 8 4.20 -2.76 33.60
N ASP A 9 4.20 -1.63 34.28
CA ASP A 9 4.58 -0.31 33.76
C ASP A 9 6.10 -0.12 33.66
N ILE A 10 6.91 -0.93 34.36
CA ILE A 10 8.38 -0.87 34.26
C ILE A 10 8.84 -1.57 32.97
N THR A 11 8.39 -2.80 32.74
CA THR A 11 8.78 -3.58 31.56
C THR A 11 8.18 -3.01 30.28
N GLY A 12 6.90 -2.59 30.31
CA GLY A 12 6.24 -1.97 29.15
C GLY A 12 6.90 -0.66 28.74
N ARG A 13 7.29 0.17 29.72
CA ARG A 13 8.00 1.44 29.47
C ARG A 13 9.44 1.22 29.02
N HIS A 14 10.11 0.19 29.53
CA HIS A 14 11.44 -0.20 29.05
C HIS A 14 11.40 -0.69 27.60
N MET A 15 10.44 -1.57 27.25
CA MET A 15 10.25 -2.05 25.88
C MET A 15 9.88 -0.93 24.91
N THR A 16 9.01 0.00 25.33
CA THR A 16 8.66 1.19 24.52
C THR A 16 9.87 2.10 24.31
N ASN A 17 10.69 2.31 25.34
CA ASN A 17 11.93 3.08 25.22
C ASN A 17 12.94 2.40 24.27
N LEU A 18 13.08 1.07 24.33
CA LEU A 18 13.91 0.31 23.40
C LEU A 18 13.41 0.45 21.96
N LEU A 19 12.10 0.41 21.75
CA LEU A 19 11.50 0.63 20.42
C LEU A 19 11.84 2.04 19.89
N HIS A 20 11.63 3.08 20.68
CA HIS A 20 11.98 4.45 20.27
C HIS A 20 13.49 4.61 20.00
N GLN A 21 14.35 3.97 20.79
CA GLN A 21 15.80 3.98 20.54
C GLN A 21 16.15 3.28 19.22
N ALA A 22 15.54 2.13 18.95
CA ALA A 22 15.72 1.43 17.68
C ALA A 22 15.27 2.29 16.49
N GLU A 23 14.12 2.97 16.60
CA GLU A 23 13.65 3.89 15.58
C GLU A 23 14.63 5.04 15.31
N LEU A 24 15.18 5.66 16.37
CA LEU A 24 16.18 6.72 16.24
C LEU A 24 17.45 6.23 15.53
N ILE A 25 17.93 5.03 15.88
CA ILE A 25 19.10 4.42 15.24
C ILE A 25 18.83 4.20 13.75
N ILE A 26 17.66 3.65 13.40
CA ILE A 26 17.27 3.41 12.00
C ILE A 26 17.18 4.75 11.25
N LYS A 27 16.47 5.76 11.79
CA LYS A 27 16.37 7.06 11.14
C LYS A 27 17.74 7.69 10.91
N LYS A 28 18.64 7.61 11.89
CA LYS A 28 20.01 8.12 11.76
C LYS A 28 20.80 7.38 10.69
N ALA A 29 20.68 6.05 10.61
CA ALA A 29 21.40 5.22 9.64
C ALA A 29 20.99 5.49 8.18
N PHE A 30 19.74 5.93 7.96
CA PHE A 30 19.20 6.23 6.62
C PHE A 30 19.09 7.73 6.33
N ASN A 31 19.69 8.59 7.16
CA ASN A 31 19.56 10.05 7.06
C ASN A 31 18.09 10.51 6.95
N ALA A 32 17.19 9.83 7.67
CA ALA A 32 15.76 10.09 7.61
C ALA A 32 15.44 11.37 8.38
N GLU A 33 15.05 12.42 7.66
CA GLU A 33 14.67 13.72 8.22
C GLU A 33 13.38 13.63 9.05
N SER A 34 13.00 14.72 9.73
CA SER A 34 11.81 14.76 10.59
C SER A 34 10.48 14.46 9.88
N ASN A 35 10.44 14.55 8.55
CA ASN A 35 9.30 14.19 7.71
C ASN A 35 9.24 12.70 7.36
N CYS A 36 10.22 11.88 7.77
CA CYS A 36 10.23 10.44 7.53
C CYS A 36 9.55 9.69 8.68
N GLN A 37 8.72 8.71 8.31
CA GLN A 37 8.03 7.81 9.23
C GLN A 37 8.51 6.38 9.04
N ILE A 38 8.62 5.65 10.15
CA ILE A 38 8.89 4.21 10.13
C ILE A 38 7.53 3.51 10.22
N ILE A 39 7.29 2.58 9.29
CA ILE A 39 6.07 1.76 9.30
C ILE A 39 6.50 0.34 9.60
N ALA A 40 6.09 -0.17 10.75
CA ALA A 40 6.31 -1.57 11.10
C ALA A 40 5.49 -2.46 10.15
N ILE A 41 6.20 -3.20 9.33
CA ILE A 41 5.68 -4.17 8.38
C ILE A 41 6.04 -5.56 8.89
N GLY A 42 5.11 -6.51 8.78
CA GLY A 42 5.28 -7.87 9.26
C GLY A 42 6.41 -8.61 8.52
N THR A 43 6.07 -9.44 7.55
CA THR A 43 7.06 -10.34 6.93
C THR A 43 7.49 -9.89 5.53
N GLY A 44 8.75 -9.48 5.43
CA GLY A 44 9.51 -9.36 4.18
C GLY A 44 9.13 -8.19 3.26
N ALA A 45 9.83 -8.10 2.13
CA ALA A 45 9.67 -7.05 1.13
C ALA A 45 8.27 -7.07 0.48
N THR A 46 7.67 -8.24 0.30
CA THR A 46 6.31 -8.37 -0.27
C THR A 46 5.26 -7.72 0.63
N GLY A 47 5.38 -7.88 1.96
CA GLY A 47 4.52 -7.19 2.93
C GLY A 47 4.71 -5.67 2.88
N ALA A 48 5.96 -5.23 2.73
CA ALA A 48 6.31 -3.82 2.55
C ALA A 48 5.61 -3.19 1.33
N ILE A 49 5.80 -3.82 0.16
CA ILE A 49 5.24 -3.38 -1.12
C ILE A 49 3.72 -3.37 -1.05
N THR A 50 3.13 -4.44 -0.52
CA THR A 50 1.69 -4.54 -0.31
C THR A 50 1.15 -3.35 0.50
N LYS A 51 1.75 -3.06 1.66
CA LYS A 51 1.31 -1.95 2.50
C LYS A 51 1.51 -0.61 1.81
N PHE A 52 2.61 -0.45 1.09
CA PHE A 52 2.87 0.76 0.33
C PHE A 52 1.80 0.98 -0.76
N GLN A 53 1.47 -0.05 -1.54
CA GLN A 53 0.41 0.03 -2.56
C GLN A 53 -0.97 0.36 -1.97
N GLU A 54 -1.27 -0.12 -0.76
CA GLU A 54 -2.49 0.23 -0.02
C GLU A 54 -2.49 1.70 0.39
N ILE A 55 -1.37 2.20 0.94
CA ILE A 55 -1.22 3.59 1.39
C ILE A 55 -1.41 4.57 0.23
N ILE A 56 -0.83 4.28 -0.94
CA ILE A 56 -0.95 5.16 -2.12
C ILE A 56 -2.24 4.91 -2.93
N GLY A 57 -3.05 3.93 -2.53
CA GLY A 57 -4.39 3.73 -3.10
C GLY A 57 -4.45 3.01 -4.45
N ILE A 58 -3.44 2.21 -4.81
CA ILE A 58 -3.40 1.51 -6.10
C ILE A 58 -3.70 0.01 -6.01
N ARG A 59 -3.82 -0.54 -4.79
CA ARG A 59 -4.10 -1.95 -4.56
C ARG A 59 -5.60 -2.21 -4.39
N PHE A 60 -6.11 -3.20 -5.12
CA PHE A 60 -7.39 -3.82 -4.81
C PHE A 60 -7.20 -5.29 -4.43
N PRO A 61 -7.85 -5.77 -3.36
CA PRO A 61 -8.01 -7.20 -3.15
C PRO A 61 -8.62 -7.85 -4.40
N PRO A 62 -8.18 -9.06 -4.81
CA PRO A 62 -8.64 -9.70 -6.06
C PRO A 62 -10.17 -9.82 -6.17
N ALA A 63 -10.83 -10.13 -5.05
CA ALA A 63 -12.30 -10.21 -4.99
C ALA A 63 -12.97 -8.86 -5.25
N THR A 64 -12.42 -7.76 -4.71
CA THR A 64 -12.91 -6.40 -4.92
C THR A 64 -12.77 -5.99 -6.39
N LYS A 65 -11.61 -6.26 -7.00
CA LYS A 65 -11.36 -5.98 -8.42
C LYS A 65 -12.39 -6.70 -9.31
N LYS A 66 -12.65 -7.99 -9.02
CA LYS A 66 -13.64 -8.79 -9.74
C LYS A 66 -15.06 -8.25 -9.58
N LEU A 67 -15.45 -7.86 -8.36
CA LEU A 67 -16.76 -7.29 -8.08
C LEU A 67 -16.98 -5.97 -8.85
N LEU A 68 -16.00 -5.06 -8.82
CA LEU A 68 -16.09 -3.79 -9.54
C LEU A 68 -16.21 -4.01 -11.06
N GLN A 69 -15.44 -4.95 -11.61
CA GLN A 69 -15.55 -5.30 -13.02
C GLN A 69 -16.96 -5.82 -13.38
N GLN A 70 -17.52 -6.71 -12.55
CA GLN A 70 -18.87 -7.23 -12.77
C GLN A 70 -19.95 -6.15 -12.72
N ILE A 71 -19.81 -5.18 -11.81
CA ILE A 71 -20.73 -4.04 -11.72
C ILE A 71 -20.64 -3.19 -12.99
N MET A 72 -19.43 -2.83 -13.42
CA MET A 72 -19.23 -2.03 -14.64
C MET A 72 -19.78 -2.74 -15.89
N ASP A 73 -19.55 -4.04 -16.02
CA ASP A 73 -20.02 -4.83 -17.16
C ASP A 73 -21.55 -4.90 -17.22
N LYS A 74 -22.22 -5.07 -16.06
CA LYS A 74 -23.68 -5.07 -15.99
C LYS A 74 -24.27 -3.71 -16.36
N SER A 75 -23.77 -2.64 -15.75
CA SER A 75 -24.27 -1.29 -16.02
C SER A 75 -24.01 -0.83 -17.46
N SER A 76 -22.95 -1.31 -18.10
CA SER A 76 -22.72 -1.08 -19.53
C SER A 76 -23.70 -1.84 -20.42
N LYS A 77 -24.10 -3.07 -20.06
CA LYS A 77 -25.10 -3.86 -20.81
C LYS A 77 -26.51 -3.31 -20.66
N GLU A 78 -26.83 -2.76 -19.51
CA GLU A 78 -28.14 -2.15 -19.21
C GLU A 78 -28.27 -0.71 -19.74
N ASN A 79 -27.26 -0.19 -20.46
CA ASN A 79 -27.17 1.20 -20.95
C ASN A 79 -27.33 2.26 -19.84
N VAL A 80 -27.04 1.90 -18.59
CA VAL A 80 -27.09 2.83 -17.44
C VAL A 80 -25.86 3.72 -17.40
N LEU A 81 -24.73 3.23 -17.92
CA LEU A 81 -23.46 3.93 -17.92
C LEU A 81 -23.24 4.61 -19.27
N ASP A 82 -23.19 5.94 -19.27
CA ASP A 82 -22.91 6.76 -20.46
C ASP A 82 -21.56 6.34 -21.07
N PRO A 83 -21.49 6.00 -22.38
CA PRO A 83 -20.23 5.72 -23.07
C PRO A 83 -19.18 6.83 -22.90
N ALA A 84 -19.59 8.09 -22.74
CA ALA A 84 -18.68 9.21 -22.47
C ALA A 84 -17.98 9.07 -21.10
N PHE A 85 -18.66 8.53 -20.09
CA PHE A 85 -18.07 8.29 -18.77
C PHE A 85 -16.89 7.33 -18.87
N ARG A 86 -17.02 6.22 -19.61
CA ARG A 86 -15.93 5.23 -19.74
C ARG A 86 -14.67 5.85 -20.35
N LYS A 87 -14.83 6.75 -21.31
CA LYS A 87 -13.72 7.49 -21.93
C LYS A 87 -13.03 8.42 -20.93
N ILE A 88 -13.81 9.17 -20.14
CA ILE A 88 -13.27 10.07 -19.11
C ILE A 88 -12.57 9.27 -18.02
N TYR A 89 -13.22 8.22 -17.52
CA TYR A 89 -12.69 7.34 -16.49
C TYR A 89 -11.33 6.77 -16.88
N ASN A 90 -11.22 6.15 -18.07
CA ASN A 90 -9.95 5.58 -18.54
C ASN A 90 -8.87 6.66 -18.68
N LYS A 91 -9.23 7.84 -19.22
CA LYS A 91 -8.29 8.96 -19.38
C LYS A 91 -7.74 9.45 -18.04
N GLU A 92 -8.59 9.60 -17.02
CA GLU A 92 -8.13 10.05 -15.70
C GLU A 92 -7.32 8.96 -14.98
N ILE A 93 -7.67 7.68 -15.14
CA ILE A 93 -6.84 6.57 -14.63
C ILE A 93 -5.46 6.59 -15.27
N ASP A 94 -5.36 6.73 -16.59
CA ASP A 94 -4.06 6.79 -17.28
C ASP A 94 -3.22 8.00 -16.85
N ARG A 95 -3.86 9.11 -16.48
CA ARG A 95 -3.20 10.32 -15.98
C ARG A 95 -2.71 10.17 -14.53
N LEU A 96 -3.44 9.46 -13.68
CA LEU A 96 -3.20 9.39 -12.24
C LEU A 96 -2.44 8.14 -11.80
N LYS A 97 -2.46 7.06 -12.60
CA LYS A 97 -1.72 5.84 -12.27
C LYS A 97 -0.21 6.16 -12.18
N PRO A 98 0.49 5.67 -11.16
CA PRO A 98 1.93 5.79 -11.08
C PRO A 98 2.62 4.92 -12.12
N VAL A 99 3.82 5.33 -12.52
CA VAL A 99 4.77 4.52 -13.28
C VAL A 99 5.74 3.85 -12.31
N VAL A 100 5.85 2.53 -12.39
CA VAL A 100 6.71 1.70 -11.54
C VAL A 100 7.82 1.09 -12.41
N PHE A 101 9.06 1.47 -12.12
CA PHE A 101 10.23 0.90 -12.77
C PHE A 101 10.73 -0.31 -11.97
N ILE A 102 10.87 -1.44 -12.63
CA ILE A 102 11.32 -2.69 -12.03
C ILE A 102 12.69 -3.06 -12.59
N GLY A 103 13.64 -3.33 -11.70
CA GLY A 103 14.98 -3.77 -12.07
C GLY A 103 15.08 -5.29 -12.31
N PRO A 104 16.18 -5.77 -12.91
CA PRO A 104 16.36 -7.19 -13.27
C PRO A 104 16.44 -8.15 -12.07
N TYR A 105 16.62 -7.63 -10.85
CA TYR A 105 16.74 -8.42 -9.62
C TYR A 105 15.48 -8.41 -8.76
N GLU A 106 14.38 -7.82 -9.26
CA GLU A 106 13.12 -7.84 -8.52
C GLU A 106 12.61 -9.27 -8.40
N HIS A 107 12.16 -9.63 -7.19
CA HIS A 107 11.64 -10.96 -6.97
C HIS A 107 10.32 -11.12 -7.71
N HIS A 108 10.12 -12.26 -8.39
CA HIS A 108 8.94 -12.48 -9.24
C HIS A 108 7.60 -12.25 -8.51
N SER A 109 7.52 -12.59 -7.21
CA SER A 109 6.32 -12.33 -6.41
C SER A 109 5.99 -10.85 -6.30
N ASN A 110 6.99 -9.97 -6.26
CA ASN A 110 6.80 -8.53 -6.17
C ASN A 110 6.44 -7.92 -7.52
N ASP A 111 7.05 -8.40 -8.61
CA ASP A 111 6.70 -7.99 -9.98
C ASP A 111 5.21 -8.25 -10.28
N ILE A 112 4.71 -9.44 -9.96
CA ILE A 112 3.27 -9.75 -10.10
C ILE A 112 2.41 -8.74 -9.32
N MET A 113 2.79 -8.41 -8.08
CA MET A 113 2.02 -7.47 -7.26
C MET A 113 1.96 -6.06 -7.87
N TRP A 114 3.01 -5.61 -8.55
CA TRP A 114 3.01 -4.33 -9.26
C TRP A 114 2.12 -4.37 -10.51
N ARG A 115 2.17 -5.46 -11.27
CA ARG A 115 1.38 -5.63 -12.50
C ARG A 115 -0.12 -5.77 -12.23
N GLU A 116 -0.50 -6.27 -11.06
CA GLU A 116 -1.90 -6.42 -10.68
C GLU A 116 -2.54 -5.12 -10.13
N ALA A 117 -1.70 -4.18 -9.67
CA ALA A 117 -2.11 -2.88 -9.14
C ALA A 117 -2.53 -1.89 -10.24
N ILE A 118 -3.14 -0.77 -9.85
CA ILE A 118 -3.40 0.36 -10.75
C ILE A 118 -2.06 1.11 -10.95
N ALA A 119 -1.20 0.57 -11.80
CA ALA A 119 0.09 1.14 -12.13
C ALA A 119 0.52 0.76 -13.55
N GLU A 120 1.40 1.56 -14.12
CA GLU A 120 2.12 1.21 -15.35
C GLU A 120 3.49 0.66 -14.98
N VAL A 121 3.76 -0.59 -15.33
CA VAL A 121 5.02 -1.27 -14.98
C VAL A 121 5.96 -1.29 -16.17
N ILE A 122 7.16 -0.75 -15.98
CA ILE A 122 8.25 -0.74 -16.96
C ILE A 122 9.38 -1.60 -16.41
N ALA A 123 9.80 -2.62 -17.16
CA ALA A 123 10.86 -3.57 -16.81
C ALA A 123 11.91 -3.65 -17.92
#